data_AF-A0A453Q6Y8-F1
#
_entry.id   AF-A0A453Q6Y8-F1
#
_cell.length_a   1.000
_cell.length_b   1.000
_cell.length_c   1.000
_cell.angle_alpha   90.00
_cell.angle_beta   90.00
_cell.angle_gamma   90.00
#
_symmetry.space_group_name_H-M   'P 1'
#
loop_
_entity.id
_entity.type
_entity.pdbx_description
1 polymer ?
#
loop_
_entity_poly.entity_id
_entity_poly.type
_entity_poly.pdbx_seq_one_letter_code
_entity_poly.pdbx_strand_id
1 'polypeptide(L)'
;LLVVTLLVVVAPQLSTLTPEKVRALWNTAVNAPALAMACWAAALAAYTYASSRPQPVYLVDLAGYKPPVELEASRAKTIVHFSRCGRFSEQSMAFQKRMLERSGLGEATHFPMSLIRLPVDMCDRTAMEESHAVIFGVVDEVLRKTGVDAGDVGVLIFNSSLLSPTPSFTSLIVNRYEFRDDIVTHNLSGMGCSAGIIAIDLAKRLLQVLMSSECIGACMHAWAANSWSSWAARMHACMSFRCVWS
;
A
#
# COMPACT_ATOMS: atom_id res chain seq x y z
N LEU A 1 -2.40 27.21 8.88
CA LEU A 1 -2.22 28.24 9.93
C LEU A 1 -2.27 29.66 9.35
N LEU A 2 -1.44 30.01 8.37
CA LEU A 2 -1.43 31.35 7.72
C LEU A 2 -2.79 31.83 7.19
N VAL A 3 -3.57 30.96 6.53
CA VAL A 3 -4.91 31.30 5.99
C VAL A 3 -5.93 31.52 7.10
N VAL A 4 -5.83 30.76 8.19
CA VAL A 4 -6.73 30.90 9.35
C VAL A 4 -6.42 32.19 10.10
N THR A 5 -5.14 32.53 10.26
CA THR A 5 -4.73 33.84 10.81
C THR A 5 -5.18 34.99 9.92
N LEU A 6 -5.13 34.86 8.58
CA LEU A 6 -5.61 35.89 7.67
C LEU A 6 -7.13 36.09 7.77
N LEU A 7 -7.90 35.01 7.83
CA LEU A 7 -9.36 35.08 7.99
C LEU A 7 -9.78 35.67 9.35
N VAL A 8 -9.09 35.32 10.43
CA VAL A 8 -9.37 35.85 11.78
C VAL A 8 -9.03 37.35 11.89
N VAL A 9 -8.01 37.82 11.17
CA VAL A 9 -7.63 39.25 11.13
C VAL A 9 -8.60 40.06 10.25
N VAL A 10 -9.13 39.47 9.18
CA VAL A 10 -10.03 40.16 8.24
C VAL A 10 -11.49 40.19 8.71
N ALA A 11 -11.96 39.15 9.42
CA ALA A 11 -13.35 39.06 9.89
C ALA A 11 -13.86 40.26 10.74
N PRO A 12 -13.11 40.79 11.73
CA PRO A 12 -13.56 41.95 12.51
C PRO A 12 -13.48 43.28 11.73
N GLN A 13 -12.79 43.32 10.59
CA GLN A 13 -12.77 44.51 9.71
C GLN A 13 -14.04 44.61 8.86
N LEU A 14 -14.71 43.48 8.57
CA LEU A 14 -15.99 43.46 7.84
C LEU A 14 -17.18 43.96 8.68
N SER A 15 -17.17 43.79 10.00
CA SER A 15 -18.28 44.21 10.87
C SER A 15 -18.33 45.72 11.15
N THR A 16 -17.30 46.48 10.74
CA THR A 16 -17.22 47.95 10.91
C THR A 16 -17.36 48.72 9.59
N LEU A 17 -17.91 48.09 8.56
CA LEU A 17 -18.16 48.66 7.23
C LEU A 17 -19.29 49.70 7.28
N THR A 18 -18.95 50.94 7.57
CA THR A 18 -19.83 52.10 7.37
C THR A 18 -19.88 52.49 5.87
N PRO A 19 -20.98 53.09 5.38
CA PRO A 19 -21.11 53.50 3.98
C PRO A 19 -20.03 54.50 3.54
N GLU A 20 -19.43 55.25 4.47
CA GLU A 20 -18.30 56.13 4.20
C GLU A 20 -16.98 55.38 3.98
N LYS A 21 -16.72 54.29 4.74
CA LYS A 21 -15.57 53.41 4.49
C LYS A 21 -15.72 52.66 3.17
N VAL A 22 -16.95 52.32 2.77
CA VAL A 22 -17.23 51.71 1.45
C VAL A 22 -16.92 52.71 0.31
N ARG A 23 -17.25 53.99 0.47
CA ARG A 23 -16.86 55.05 -0.48
C ARG A 23 -15.36 55.33 -0.48
N ALA A 24 -14.70 55.27 0.67
CA ALA A 24 -13.23 55.40 0.76
C ALA A 24 -12.51 54.19 0.14
N LEU A 25 -13.05 52.98 0.30
CA LEU A 25 -12.62 51.75 -0.38
C LEU A 25 -12.87 51.83 -1.89
N TRP A 26 -13.99 52.41 -2.32
CA TRP A 26 -14.28 52.67 -3.72
C TRP A 26 -13.29 53.65 -4.35
N ASN A 27 -12.90 54.71 -3.63
CA ASN A 27 -11.88 55.66 -4.10
C ASN A 27 -10.46 55.09 -4.08
N THR A 28 -10.15 54.12 -3.21
CA THR A 28 -8.87 53.37 -3.26
C THR A 28 -8.89 52.25 -4.31
N ALA A 29 -10.06 51.74 -4.68
CA ALA A 29 -10.24 50.85 -5.83
C ALA A 29 -10.01 51.55 -7.19
N VAL A 30 -10.06 52.89 -7.23
CA VAL A 30 -9.64 53.70 -8.40
C VAL A 30 -8.11 53.79 -8.52
N ASN A 31 -7.36 53.44 -7.48
CA ASN A 31 -5.90 53.34 -7.58
C ASN A 31 -5.52 51.99 -8.18
N ALA A 32 -5.38 51.95 -9.51
CA ALA A 32 -4.81 50.84 -10.27
C ALA A 32 -3.66 50.07 -9.57
N PRO A 33 -2.70 50.72 -8.87
CA PRO A 33 -1.66 49.98 -8.13
C PRO A 33 -2.17 49.15 -6.96
N ALA A 34 -3.20 49.59 -6.22
CA ALA A 34 -3.74 48.85 -5.08
C ALA A 34 -4.48 47.57 -5.53
N LEU A 35 -5.24 47.66 -6.63
CA LEU A 35 -5.90 46.50 -7.24
C LEU A 35 -4.86 45.52 -7.80
N ALA A 36 -3.83 46.02 -8.49
CA ALA A 36 -2.74 45.19 -9.01
C ALA A 36 -1.99 44.44 -7.90
N MET A 37 -1.72 45.10 -6.76
CA MET A 37 -1.10 44.47 -5.59
C MET A 37 -1.98 43.37 -4.96
N ALA A 38 -3.30 43.59 -4.87
CA ALA A 38 -4.23 42.59 -4.37
C ALA A 38 -4.31 41.36 -5.29
N CYS A 39 -4.36 41.57 -6.61
CA CYS A 39 -4.33 40.50 -7.60
C CYS A 39 -3.01 39.71 -7.56
N TRP A 40 -1.87 40.39 -7.41
CA TRP A 40 -0.56 39.74 -7.24
C TRP A 40 -0.48 38.92 -5.96
N ALA A 41 -0.96 39.45 -4.84
CA ALA A 41 -1.01 38.71 -3.58
C ALA A 41 -1.92 37.47 -3.67
N ALA A 42 -3.08 37.59 -4.31
CA ALA A 42 -3.97 36.46 -4.55
C ALA A 42 -3.35 35.42 -5.49
N ALA A 43 -2.68 35.84 -6.56
CA ALA A 43 -1.99 34.94 -7.48
C ALA A 43 -0.82 34.22 -6.78
N LEU A 44 -0.03 34.92 -5.97
CA LEU A 44 1.04 34.33 -5.18
C LEU A 44 0.51 33.35 -4.12
N ALA A 45 -0.61 33.69 -3.45
CA ALA A 45 -1.27 32.79 -2.51
C ALA A 45 -1.81 31.54 -3.22
N ALA A 46 -2.43 31.69 -4.40
CA ALA A 46 -2.91 30.58 -5.20
C ALA A 46 -1.75 29.70 -5.70
N TYR A 47 -0.65 30.31 -6.15
CA TYR A 47 0.55 29.59 -6.61
C TYR A 47 1.24 28.82 -5.48
N THR A 48 1.44 29.45 -4.32
CA THR A 48 2.03 28.79 -3.14
C THR A 48 1.11 27.71 -2.58
N TYR A 49 -0.21 27.92 -2.60
CA TYR A 49 -1.17 26.89 -2.22
C TYR A 49 -1.18 25.71 -3.20
N ALA A 50 -1.16 25.97 -4.51
CA ALA A 50 -1.08 24.93 -5.52
C ALA A 50 0.25 24.14 -5.43
N SER A 51 1.36 24.84 -5.23
CA SER A 51 2.71 24.24 -5.13
C SER A 51 2.94 23.49 -3.81
N SER A 52 2.18 23.81 -2.76
CA SER A 52 2.25 23.09 -1.47
C SER A 52 1.33 21.87 -1.40
N ARG A 53 0.51 21.62 -2.43
CA ARG A 53 -0.30 20.40 -2.47
C ARG A 53 0.58 19.20 -2.76
N PRO A 54 0.51 18.14 -1.93
CA PRO A 54 1.25 16.93 -2.21
C PRO A 54 0.77 16.32 -3.52
N GLN A 55 1.70 15.85 -4.34
CA GLN A 55 1.37 15.23 -5.62
C GLN A 55 0.48 13.98 -5.39
N PRO A 56 -0.52 13.76 -6.27
CA PRO A 56 -1.39 12.61 -6.15
C PRO A 56 -0.62 11.33 -6.51
N VAL A 57 -0.80 10.31 -5.67
CA VAL A 57 -0.26 8.96 -5.86
C VAL A 57 -1.41 8.05 -6.26
N TYR A 58 -1.25 7.30 -7.35
CA TYR A 58 -2.27 6.40 -7.89
C TYR A 58 -1.81 4.95 -7.83
N LEU A 59 -2.75 4.04 -7.59
CA LEU A 59 -2.53 2.60 -7.81
C LEU A 59 -2.70 2.33 -9.31
N VAL A 60 -1.64 1.85 -9.98
CA VAL A 60 -1.67 1.54 -11.42
C VAL A 60 -2.14 0.12 -11.65
N ASP A 61 -1.60 -0.84 -10.90
CA ASP A 61 -1.95 -2.24 -11.07
C ASP A 61 -1.88 -3.02 -9.75
N LEU A 62 -2.54 -4.17 -9.74
CA LEU A 62 -2.60 -5.14 -8.67
C LEU A 62 -2.49 -6.54 -9.28
N ALA A 63 -1.44 -7.28 -8.90
CA ALA A 63 -1.38 -8.71 -9.14
C ALA A 63 -1.75 -9.49 -7.89
N GLY A 64 -2.33 -10.67 -8.09
CA GLY A 64 -2.58 -11.63 -7.03
C GLY A 64 -1.98 -13.00 -7.38
N TYR A 65 -1.37 -13.68 -6.43
CA TYR A 65 -0.92 -15.06 -6.63
C TYR A 65 -2.06 -16.03 -6.35
N LYS A 66 -2.37 -16.85 -7.35
CA LYS A 66 -3.27 -17.99 -7.22
C LYS A 66 -2.42 -19.25 -7.09
N PRO A 67 -2.47 -19.95 -5.94
CA PRO A 67 -1.74 -21.20 -5.79
C PRO A 67 -2.28 -22.28 -6.74
N PRO A 68 -1.50 -23.32 -7.03
CA PRO A 68 -1.90 -24.36 -7.96
C PRO A 68 -2.95 -25.30 -7.34
N VAL A 69 -3.69 -26.03 -8.18
CA VAL A 69 -4.92 -26.77 -7.81
C VAL A 69 -4.63 -27.88 -6.80
N GLU A 70 -3.41 -28.38 -6.73
CA GLU A 70 -3.00 -29.39 -5.76
C GLU A 70 -3.12 -28.88 -4.30
N LEU A 71 -3.01 -27.56 -4.12
CA LEU A 71 -3.16 -26.89 -2.82
C LEU A 71 -4.61 -26.59 -2.46
N GLU A 72 -5.54 -26.84 -3.38
CA GLU A 72 -6.97 -26.65 -3.16
C GLU A 72 -7.54 -27.77 -2.26
N ALA A 73 -8.33 -27.36 -1.27
CA ALA A 73 -9.03 -28.26 -0.38
C ALA A 73 -10.47 -27.78 -0.12
N SER A 74 -11.40 -28.71 -0.35
CA SER A 74 -12.78 -28.58 0.09
C SER A 74 -12.87 -28.63 1.61
N ARG A 75 -13.96 -28.08 2.16
CA ARG A 75 -14.16 -28.05 3.62
C ARG A 75 -14.12 -29.47 4.21
N ALA A 76 -14.73 -30.41 3.50
CA ALA A 76 -14.71 -31.83 3.86
C ALA A 76 -13.29 -32.42 3.84
N LYS A 77 -12.51 -32.14 2.79
CA LYS A 77 -11.11 -32.59 2.68
C LYS A 77 -10.26 -32.03 3.82
N THR A 78 -10.43 -30.75 4.17
CA THR A 78 -9.73 -30.10 5.30
C THR A 78 -10.08 -30.74 6.64
N ILE A 79 -11.36 -31.02 6.92
CA ILE A 79 -11.78 -31.66 8.17
C ILE A 79 -11.20 -33.08 8.29
N VAL A 80 -11.26 -33.87 7.22
CA VAL A 80 -10.66 -35.22 7.18
C VAL A 80 -9.14 -35.15 7.32
N HIS A 81 -8.51 -34.15 6.73
CA HIS A 81 -7.07 -33.96 6.85
C HIS A 81 -6.67 -33.66 8.31
N PHE A 82 -7.32 -32.68 8.95
CA PHE A 82 -7.02 -32.33 10.34
C PHE A 82 -7.33 -33.43 11.35
N SER A 83 -8.34 -34.27 11.11
CA SER A 83 -8.58 -35.44 11.98
C SER A 83 -7.44 -36.46 11.87
N ARG A 84 -6.84 -36.64 10.69
CA ARG A 84 -5.70 -37.53 10.45
C ARG A 84 -4.39 -36.99 11.00
N CYS A 85 -4.27 -35.68 11.25
CA CYS A 85 -3.07 -35.11 11.87
C CYS A 85 -2.83 -35.61 13.29
N GLY A 86 -3.85 -36.17 13.97
CA GLY A 86 -3.72 -36.78 15.31
C GLY A 86 -3.38 -35.80 16.43
N ARG A 87 -3.47 -34.48 16.18
CA ARG A 87 -3.11 -33.41 17.12
C ARG A 87 -4.31 -32.77 17.83
N PHE A 88 -5.53 -33.11 17.44
CA PHE A 88 -6.74 -32.46 17.92
C PHE A 88 -7.66 -33.45 18.62
N SER A 89 -8.28 -33.03 19.73
CA SER A 89 -9.34 -33.79 20.38
C SER A 89 -10.63 -33.76 19.56
N GLU A 90 -11.57 -34.67 19.82
CA GLU A 90 -12.88 -34.66 19.17
C GLU A 90 -13.62 -33.33 19.39
N GLN A 91 -13.51 -32.73 20.58
CA GLN A 91 -14.11 -31.44 20.89
C GLN A 91 -13.50 -30.31 20.04
N SER A 92 -12.18 -30.29 19.88
CA SER A 92 -11.48 -29.32 19.01
C SER A 92 -11.85 -29.52 17.55
N MET A 93 -11.96 -30.77 17.08
CA MET A 93 -12.38 -31.08 15.71
C MET A 93 -13.82 -30.63 15.45
N ALA A 94 -14.75 -30.87 16.38
CA ALA A 94 -16.13 -30.42 16.27
C ALA A 94 -16.22 -28.87 16.23
N PHE A 95 -15.36 -28.18 16.99
CA PHE A 95 -15.27 -26.73 16.96
C PHE A 95 -14.71 -26.21 15.62
N GLN A 96 -13.61 -26.77 15.13
CA GLN A 96 -13.01 -26.42 13.83
C GLN A 96 -13.99 -26.63 12.67
N LYS A 97 -14.76 -27.73 12.69
CA LYS A 97 -15.83 -27.99 11.71
C LYS A 97 -16.87 -26.87 11.72
N ARG A 98 -17.41 -26.52 12.90
CA ARG A 98 -18.39 -25.42 13.02
C ARG A 98 -17.83 -24.07 12.56
N MET A 99 -16.56 -23.78 12.84
CA MET A 99 -15.88 -22.58 12.35
C MET A 99 -15.80 -22.59 10.82
N LEU A 100 -15.36 -23.71 10.23
CA LEU A 100 -15.18 -23.82 8.78
C LEU A 100 -16.50 -23.63 8.02
N GLU A 101 -17.59 -24.23 8.52
CA GLU A 101 -18.94 -24.11 7.97
C GLU A 101 -19.50 -22.68 8.03
N ARG A 102 -19.03 -21.86 9.00
CA ARG A 102 -19.51 -20.48 9.22
C ARG A 102 -18.53 -19.40 8.76
N SER A 103 -17.36 -19.78 8.25
CA SER A 103 -16.27 -18.87 7.87
C SER A 103 -16.52 -18.07 6.59
N GLY A 104 -17.51 -18.46 5.78
CA GLY A 104 -17.74 -17.88 4.46
C GLY A 104 -16.74 -18.31 3.37
N LEU A 105 -15.79 -19.20 3.69
CA LEU A 105 -14.79 -19.70 2.74
C LEU A 105 -15.39 -20.67 1.73
N GLY A 106 -15.07 -20.54 0.44
CA GLY A 106 -15.56 -21.45 -0.59
C GLY A 106 -14.96 -22.86 -0.54
N GLU A 107 -15.53 -23.78 -1.32
CA GLU A 107 -14.99 -25.15 -1.46
C GLU A 107 -13.66 -25.21 -2.22
N ALA A 108 -13.28 -24.13 -2.91
CA ALA A 108 -12.02 -23.98 -3.63
C ALA A 108 -10.98 -23.17 -2.83
N THR A 109 -10.86 -23.44 -1.53
CA THR A 109 -9.92 -22.74 -0.65
C THR A 109 -8.54 -23.41 -0.71
N HIS A 110 -7.49 -22.61 -0.82
CA HIS A 110 -6.11 -23.11 -0.91
C HIS A 110 -5.44 -23.04 0.46
N PHE A 111 -4.61 -24.04 0.77
CA PHE A 111 -3.82 -24.11 1.99
C PHE A 111 -2.33 -24.29 1.64
N PRO A 112 -1.41 -23.79 2.47
CA PRO A 112 0.01 -24.02 2.27
C PRO A 112 0.35 -25.53 2.39
N MET A 113 1.36 -25.96 1.64
CA MET A 113 1.83 -27.37 1.62
C MET A 113 2.18 -27.88 3.02
N SER A 114 2.74 -27.02 3.86
CA SER A 114 3.06 -27.25 5.26
C SER A 114 1.86 -27.79 6.05
N LEU A 115 0.65 -27.30 5.75
CA LEU A 115 -0.58 -27.68 6.44
C LEU A 115 -1.36 -28.82 5.81
N ILE A 116 -1.14 -29.16 4.54
CA ILE A 116 -1.87 -30.23 3.83
C ILE A 116 -1.05 -31.51 3.60
N ARG A 117 0.23 -31.51 3.98
CA ARG A 117 1.09 -32.69 4.00
C ARG A 117 0.90 -33.47 5.31
N LEU A 118 0.96 -34.82 5.23
CA LEU A 118 1.02 -35.71 6.40
C LEU A 118 2.37 -36.45 6.42
N PRO A 119 3.13 -36.38 7.53
CA PRO A 119 2.92 -35.52 8.70
C PRO A 119 3.03 -34.02 8.35
N VAL A 120 2.36 -33.17 9.14
CA VAL A 120 2.43 -31.71 9.01
C VAL A 120 3.87 -31.26 9.11
N ASP A 121 4.33 -30.50 8.12
CA ASP A 121 5.72 -30.04 8.00
C ASP A 121 5.80 -28.54 8.22
N MET A 122 6.19 -28.15 9.43
CA MET A 122 6.33 -26.74 9.85
C MET A 122 7.80 -26.31 9.86
N CYS A 123 8.68 -26.92 9.06
CA CYS A 123 10.07 -26.50 9.00
C CYS A 123 10.24 -25.17 8.25
N ASP A 124 11.24 -24.39 8.66
CA ASP A 124 11.54 -23.09 8.05
C ASP A 124 11.85 -23.21 6.55
N ARG A 125 12.45 -24.33 6.12
CA ARG A 125 12.73 -24.59 4.71
C ARG A 125 11.45 -24.63 3.88
N THR A 126 10.45 -25.39 4.32
CA THR A 126 9.17 -25.51 3.60
C THR A 126 8.43 -24.18 3.59
N ALA A 127 8.45 -23.44 4.71
CA ALA A 127 7.89 -22.09 4.78
C ALA A 127 8.60 -21.10 3.82
N MET A 128 9.92 -21.24 3.64
CA MET A 128 10.70 -20.43 2.71
C MET A 128 10.36 -20.76 1.26
N GLU A 129 10.25 -22.04 0.90
CA GLU A 129 9.86 -22.48 -0.45
C GLU A 129 8.46 -21.97 -0.83
N GLU A 130 7.50 -22.08 0.08
CA GLU A 130 6.15 -21.53 -0.09
C GLU A 130 6.15 -20.02 -0.28
N SER A 131 6.91 -19.32 0.58
CA SER A 131 7.04 -17.87 0.50
C SER A 131 7.67 -17.46 -0.82
N HIS A 132 8.73 -18.14 -1.29
CA HIS A 132 9.36 -17.85 -2.58
C HIS A 132 8.39 -18.01 -3.75
N ALA A 133 7.62 -19.10 -3.79
CA ALA A 133 6.65 -19.34 -4.85
C ALA A 133 5.61 -18.22 -4.94
N VAL A 134 5.11 -17.77 -3.79
CA VAL A 134 4.18 -16.66 -3.70
C VAL A 134 4.84 -15.35 -4.12
N ILE A 135 5.97 -15.00 -3.51
CA ILE A 135 6.62 -13.70 -3.68
C ILE A 135 7.02 -13.50 -5.13
N PHE A 136 7.76 -14.46 -5.71
CA PHE A 136 8.21 -14.36 -7.09
C PHE A 136 7.05 -14.46 -8.07
N GLY A 137 6.06 -15.34 -7.82
CA GLY A 137 4.88 -15.43 -8.69
C GLY A 137 4.05 -14.14 -8.73
N VAL A 138 3.90 -13.45 -7.60
CA VAL A 138 3.25 -12.14 -7.57
C VAL A 138 4.12 -11.10 -8.29
N VAL A 139 5.44 -11.11 -8.06
CA VAL A 139 6.33 -10.09 -8.61
C VAL A 139 6.40 -10.17 -10.13
N ASP A 140 6.57 -11.38 -10.64
CA ASP A 140 6.55 -11.69 -12.08
C ASP A 140 5.26 -11.17 -12.73
N GLU A 141 4.11 -11.41 -12.10
CA GLU A 141 2.82 -11.00 -12.65
C GLU A 141 2.63 -9.47 -12.64
N VAL A 142 3.11 -8.75 -11.61
CA VAL A 142 3.07 -7.28 -11.64
C VAL A 142 3.99 -6.73 -12.73
N LEU A 143 5.25 -7.19 -12.80
CA LEU A 143 6.21 -6.72 -13.81
C LEU A 143 5.64 -6.94 -15.22
N ARG A 144 5.06 -8.12 -15.45
CA ARG A 144 4.44 -8.49 -16.72
C ARG A 144 3.23 -7.62 -17.06
N LYS A 145 2.39 -7.29 -16.08
CA LYS A 145 1.19 -6.47 -16.30
C LYS A 145 1.51 -5.00 -16.54
N THR A 146 2.44 -4.44 -15.76
CA THR A 146 2.80 -3.02 -15.83
C THR A 146 3.76 -2.72 -16.98
N GLY A 147 4.53 -3.72 -17.44
CA GLY A 147 5.57 -3.54 -18.47
C GLY A 147 6.73 -2.66 -18.00
N VAL A 148 6.90 -2.54 -16.69
CA VAL A 148 7.92 -1.71 -16.04
C VAL A 148 9.16 -2.56 -15.85
N ASP A 149 10.33 -2.01 -16.21
CA ASP A 149 11.60 -2.68 -15.94
C ASP A 149 11.96 -2.62 -14.46
N ALA A 150 12.60 -3.66 -13.94
CA ALA A 150 12.99 -3.72 -12.53
C ALA A 150 13.95 -2.56 -12.15
N GLY A 151 14.77 -2.08 -13.10
CA GLY A 151 15.66 -0.94 -12.89
C GLY A 151 14.93 0.39 -12.64
N ASP A 152 13.69 0.54 -13.12
CA ASP A 152 12.91 1.78 -12.95
C ASP A 152 12.23 1.89 -11.58
N VAL A 153 12.24 0.81 -10.78
CA VAL A 153 11.55 0.78 -9.49
C VAL A 153 12.44 1.37 -8.39
N GLY A 154 12.04 2.52 -7.86
CA GLY A 154 12.77 3.22 -6.80
C GLY A 154 12.44 2.79 -5.36
N VAL A 155 11.29 2.15 -5.12
CA VAL A 155 10.83 1.80 -3.77
C VAL A 155 10.23 0.39 -3.72
N LEU A 156 10.75 -0.47 -2.85
CA LEU A 156 10.21 -1.82 -2.61
C LEU A 156 9.74 -1.97 -1.16
N ILE A 157 8.44 -2.19 -0.95
CA ILE A 157 7.87 -2.47 0.37
C ILE A 157 7.40 -3.92 0.39
N PHE A 158 8.10 -4.75 1.15
CA PHE A 158 7.69 -6.13 1.35
C PHE A 158 7.04 -6.30 2.72
N ASN A 159 6.00 -7.10 2.82
CA ASN A 159 5.39 -7.45 4.08
C ASN A 159 5.21 -8.96 4.26
N SER A 160 5.74 -9.47 5.36
CA SER A 160 5.46 -10.82 5.84
C SER A 160 5.20 -10.81 7.34
N SER A 161 4.05 -11.33 7.76
CA SER A 161 3.72 -11.45 9.19
C SER A 161 4.20 -12.75 9.84
N LEU A 162 4.65 -13.71 9.04
CA LEU A 162 4.86 -15.10 9.48
C LEU A 162 6.33 -15.51 9.45
N LEU A 163 7.11 -14.89 8.58
CA LEU A 163 8.51 -15.23 8.37
C LEU A 163 9.33 -13.96 8.17
N SER A 164 10.50 -13.90 8.80
CA SER A 164 11.48 -12.82 8.62
C SER A 164 12.86 -13.44 8.51
N PRO A 165 13.19 -13.99 7.32
CA PRO A 165 14.42 -14.71 7.12
C PRO A 165 15.60 -13.73 7.04
N THR A 166 16.80 -14.27 7.20
CA THR A 166 18.06 -13.58 6.89
C THR A 166 18.75 -14.37 5.77
N PRO A 167 18.96 -13.79 4.57
CA PRO A 167 18.66 -12.41 4.15
C PRO A 167 17.15 -12.11 4.07
N SER A 168 16.78 -10.82 4.14
CA SER A 168 15.37 -10.39 4.10
C SER A 168 14.74 -10.66 2.73
N PHE A 169 13.40 -10.75 2.68
CA PHE A 169 12.68 -10.92 1.43
C PHE A 169 12.90 -9.78 0.44
N THR A 170 13.04 -8.54 0.93
CA THR A 170 13.40 -7.40 0.06
C THR A 170 14.75 -7.62 -0.61
N SER A 171 15.77 -8.09 0.13
CA SER A 171 17.09 -8.39 -0.45
C SER A 171 17.02 -9.53 -1.47
N LEU A 172 16.21 -10.55 -1.22
CA LEU A 172 16.02 -11.66 -2.16
C LEU A 172 15.36 -11.20 -3.47
N ILE A 173 14.38 -10.30 -3.39
CA ILE A 173 13.71 -9.73 -4.56
C ILE A 173 14.68 -8.82 -5.32
N VAL A 174 15.38 -7.91 -4.64
CA VAL A 174 16.38 -7.02 -5.25
C VAL A 174 17.44 -7.81 -6.01
N ASN A 175 17.99 -8.85 -5.39
CA ASN A 175 19.03 -9.68 -5.98
C ASN A 175 18.52 -10.55 -7.15
N ARG A 176 17.26 -11.00 -7.12
CA ARG A 176 16.71 -11.90 -8.15
C ARG A 176 16.37 -11.17 -9.44
N TYR A 177 15.82 -9.96 -9.33
CA TYR A 177 15.32 -9.18 -10.48
C TYR A 177 16.27 -8.04 -10.87
N GLU A 178 17.44 -7.96 -10.23
CA GLU A 178 18.47 -6.97 -10.57
C GLU A 178 17.92 -5.53 -10.53
N PHE A 179 17.21 -5.21 -9.44
CA PHE A 179 16.78 -3.84 -9.17
C PHE A 179 18.02 -2.92 -9.01
N ARG A 180 17.82 -1.61 -9.21
CA ARG A 180 18.86 -0.59 -9.01
C ARG A 180 19.51 -0.65 -7.62
N ASP A 181 20.81 -0.39 -7.54
CA ASP A 181 21.59 -0.51 -6.29
C ASP A 181 21.16 0.47 -5.18
N ASP A 182 20.58 1.60 -5.56
CA ASP A 182 20.11 2.66 -4.66
C ASP A 182 18.59 2.59 -4.40
N ILE A 183 17.97 1.42 -4.61
CA ILE A 183 16.57 1.17 -4.28
C ILE A 183 16.30 1.32 -2.78
N VAL A 184 15.24 2.04 -2.44
CA VAL A 184 14.76 2.14 -1.06
C VAL A 184 13.90 0.92 -0.73
N THR A 185 14.38 0.06 0.17
CA THR A 185 13.63 -1.14 0.59
C THR A 185 13.12 -1.07 2.01
N HIS A 186 11.88 -1.53 2.23
CA HIS A 186 11.28 -1.66 3.55
C HIS A 186 10.68 -3.06 3.73
N ASN A 187 11.18 -3.81 4.72
CA ASN A 187 10.64 -5.11 5.09
C ASN A 187 9.78 -4.96 6.34
N LEU A 188 8.45 -4.96 6.17
CA LEU A 188 7.48 -4.91 7.25
C LEU A 188 7.23 -6.32 7.80
N SER A 189 7.29 -6.47 9.11
CA SER A 189 7.01 -7.75 9.78
C SER A 189 6.18 -7.54 11.04
N GLY A 190 5.41 -8.56 11.42
CA GLY A 190 4.61 -8.57 12.66
C GLY A 190 3.36 -7.69 12.66
N MET A 191 3.01 -7.04 11.54
CA MET A 191 1.87 -6.12 11.48
C MET A 191 0.51 -6.81 11.25
N GLY A 192 0.50 -8.09 10.84
CA GLY A 192 -0.72 -8.88 10.67
C GLY A 192 -1.63 -8.38 9.55
N CYS A 193 -2.94 -8.42 9.76
CA CYS A 193 -3.94 -8.13 8.72
C CYS A 193 -3.96 -6.66 8.26
N SER A 194 -3.49 -5.73 9.09
CA SER A 194 -3.45 -4.29 8.76
C SER A 194 -2.29 -3.93 7.84
N ALA A 195 -1.33 -4.84 7.70
CA ALA A 195 -0.05 -4.57 7.05
C ALA A 195 -0.17 -4.18 5.58
N GLY A 196 -1.21 -4.66 4.88
CA GLY A 196 -1.51 -4.20 3.51
C GLY A 196 -1.81 -2.70 3.45
N ILE A 197 -2.72 -2.20 4.29
CA ILE A 197 -3.08 -0.77 4.31
C ILE A 197 -1.90 0.09 4.78
N ILE A 198 -1.12 -0.41 5.74
CA ILE A 198 0.09 0.27 6.21
C ILE A 198 1.12 0.39 5.08
N ALA A 199 1.32 -0.67 4.29
CA ALA A 199 2.22 -0.63 3.15
C ALA A 199 1.77 0.38 2.08
N ILE A 200 0.46 0.53 1.86
CA ILE A 200 -0.10 1.54 0.95
C ILE A 200 0.14 2.96 1.48
N ASP A 201 -0.08 3.22 2.76
CA ASP A 201 0.18 4.56 3.35
C ASP A 201 1.68 4.90 3.32
N LEU A 202 2.54 3.91 3.61
CA LEU A 202 3.98 4.05 3.52
C LEU A 202 4.42 4.34 2.08
N ALA A 203 3.93 3.59 1.10
CA ALA A 203 4.18 3.82 -0.33
C ALA A 203 3.82 5.26 -0.72
N LYS A 204 2.64 5.73 -0.34
CA LYS A 204 2.17 7.10 -0.61
C LYS A 204 3.13 8.14 -0.01
N ARG A 205 3.52 7.99 1.25
CA ARG A 205 4.43 8.95 1.92
C ARG A 205 5.82 8.97 1.29
N LEU A 206 6.38 7.80 0.98
CA LEU A 206 7.71 7.69 0.38
C LEU A 206 7.72 8.32 -1.01
N LEU A 207 6.72 8.03 -1.85
CA LEU A 207 6.60 8.62 -3.18
C LEU A 207 6.43 10.15 -3.12
N GLN A 208 5.72 10.67 -2.13
CA GLN A 208 5.57 12.13 -1.95
C GLN A 208 6.87 12.82 -1.51
N VAL A 209 7.72 12.15 -0.72
CA VAL A 209 9.00 12.70 -0.27
C VAL A 209 10.06 12.59 -1.35
N LEU A 210 10.22 11.43 -1.98
CA LEU A 210 11.29 11.19 -2.96
C LEU A 210 11.14 12.08 -4.21
N MET A 211 9.91 12.38 -4.62
CA MET A 211 9.63 13.32 -5.71
C MET A 211 9.99 14.77 -5.38
N SER A 212 10.10 15.13 -4.09
CA SER A 212 10.51 16.46 -3.66
C SER A 212 12.03 16.66 -3.68
N SER A 213 12.81 15.57 -3.65
CA SER A 213 14.27 15.57 -3.60
C SER A 213 14.94 15.29 -4.96
N GLU A 214 14.35 14.44 -5.81
CA GLU A 214 14.87 14.15 -7.14
C GLU A 214 14.00 14.83 -8.22
N CYS A 215 14.58 15.80 -8.91
CA CYS A 215 13.97 16.44 -10.07
C CYS A 215 13.66 15.42 -11.17
N ILE A 216 12.42 15.47 -11.67
CA ILE A 216 12.06 15.29 -13.08
C ILE A 216 12.58 13.98 -13.72
N GLY A 217 11.80 12.89 -13.63
CA GLY A 217 11.87 11.82 -14.65
C GLY A 217 11.72 10.36 -14.21
N ALA A 218 11.88 10.02 -12.93
CA ALA A 218 11.82 8.62 -12.51
C ALA A 218 10.38 8.18 -12.19
N CYS A 219 9.86 7.18 -12.93
CA CYS A 219 8.63 6.47 -12.57
C CYS A 219 8.87 5.61 -11.32
N MET A 220 8.82 6.20 -10.13
CA MET A 220 8.92 5.40 -8.91
C MET A 220 7.68 4.55 -8.73
N HIS A 221 7.86 3.24 -8.88
CA HIS A 221 6.86 2.26 -8.48
C HIS A 221 7.11 1.87 -7.03
N ALA A 222 6.05 1.87 -6.23
CA ALA A 222 6.07 1.27 -4.90
C ALA A 222 5.33 -0.06 -4.95
N TRP A 223 5.97 -1.08 -4.41
CA TRP A 223 5.48 -2.46 -4.42
C TRP A 223 5.08 -2.83 -3.01
N ALA A 224 3.90 -3.42 -2.82
CA ALA A 224 3.43 -3.89 -1.51
C ALA A 224 3.00 -5.36 -1.62
N ALA A 225 3.89 -6.29 -1.29
CA ALA A 225 3.60 -7.73 -1.33
C ALA A 225 3.22 -8.26 0.06
N ASN A 226 2.10 -8.97 0.17
CA ASN A 226 1.65 -9.61 1.41
C ASN A 226 1.78 -11.14 1.34
N SER A 227 2.42 -11.75 2.34
CA SER A 227 2.31 -13.20 2.58
C SER A 227 1.34 -13.50 3.74
N TRP A 228 0.12 -13.96 3.44
CA TRP A 228 -0.86 -14.36 4.45
C TRP A 228 -1.15 -15.86 4.35
N SER A 229 -0.89 -16.63 5.41
CA SER A 229 -1.17 -18.08 5.46
C SER A 229 -2.52 -18.42 6.13
N SER A 230 -3.33 -17.42 6.46
CA SER A 230 -4.60 -17.64 7.15
C SER A 230 -5.79 -17.31 6.25
N TRP A 231 -6.37 -18.35 5.65
CA TRP A 231 -7.81 -18.46 5.44
C TRP A 231 -8.48 -17.36 4.57
N ALA A 232 -7.97 -17.11 3.36
CA ALA A 232 -8.75 -16.51 2.26
C ALA A 232 -8.03 -16.74 0.93
N ALA A 233 -8.74 -17.28 -0.06
CA ALA A 233 -8.20 -17.72 -1.37
C ALA A 233 -7.69 -16.60 -2.30
N ARG A 234 -7.35 -15.40 -1.79
CA ARG A 234 -6.95 -14.26 -2.64
C ARG A 234 -6.29 -13.08 -1.91
N MET A 235 -5.28 -13.32 -1.07
CA MET A 235 -4.62 -12.22 -0.31
C MET A 235 -3.10 -12.13 -0.45
N HIS A 236 -2.51 -12.83 -1.42
CA HIS A 236 -1.16 -12.56 -1.87
C HIS A 236 -1.23 -11.56 -3.00
N ALA A 237 -1.17 -10.28 -2.69
CA ALA A 237 -1.27 -9.22 -3.67
C ALA A 237 0.03 -8.41 -3.70
N CYS A 238 0.48 -8.00 -4.88
CA CYS A 238 1.43 -6.91 -5.04
C CYS A 238 0.75 -5.79 -5.80
N MET A 239 0.86 -4.61 -5.23
CA MET A 239 0.33 -3.37 -5.75
C MET A 239 1.45 -2.59 -6.38
N SER A 240 1.23 -2.04 -7.57
CA SER A 240 2.14 -1.12 -8.24
C SER A 240 1.53 0.28 -8.20
N PHE A 241 2.20 1.21 -7.53
CA PHE A 241 1.79 2.61 -7.46
C PHE A 241 2.57 3.48 -8.44
N ARG A 242 1.98 4.55 -8.94
CA ARG A 242 2.63 5.56 -9.77
C ARG A 242 2.13 6.95 -9.41
N CYS A 243 3.03 7.92 -9.41
CA CYS A 243 2.66 9.33 -9.39
C CYS A 243 2.46 9.84 -10.83
N VAL A 244 1.40 10.61 -11.07
CA VAL A 244 1.12 11.22 -12.37
C VAL A 244 1.28 12.74 -12.22
N TRP A 245 2.07 13.35 -13.09
CA TRP A 245 2.08 14.80 -13.29
C TRP A 245 0.82 15.21 -14.06
N SER A 246 0.10 16.25 -13.59
CA SER A 246 -0.95 16.92 -14.39
C SER A 246 -0.37 18.11 -15.14
#